data_AF-A0A534UWS4-F1
#
_entry.id   AF-A0A534UWS4-F1
#
_cell.length_a   1.000
_cell.length_b   1.000
_cell.length_c   1.000
_cell.angle_alpha   90.00
_cell.angle_beta   90.00
_cell.angle_gamma   90.00
#
_symmetry.space_group_name_H-M   'P 1'
#
loop_
_entity.id
_entity.type
_entity.pdbx_description
1 polymer ?
#
loop_
_entity_poly.entity_id
_entity_poly.type
_entity_poly.pdbx_seq_one_letter_code
_entity_poly.pdbx_strand_id
1 'polypeptide(L)'
;MRTARLLVLALLAGAAVAGAALPDPTTAGGGTVTDPQGDAVGAGPDIAAFSVCHTATELQLDVNLFTPWGNDKGVVIDLDVDQNSNTGLQGFEFLVFTFGQQEHAGVLNLTTNHVTGVATVTYGATSVMLRFPLSAIGGDDGVLDALAQVGGASGSTLLISDRAPDASLLASVACGGPVPTTTTLPTTSTTTLPTGSCTGDEQCEDGDACNGVATCDLRSGTCRAGAPLQGKDDLLCQLRAIEDAIMAAGGSSVAAGAQRHLLNKVRAISSKTQGAFAADEAGNAKKRHRLAVGTGKALAQLVVKVGVLRRKGRIDGVLAEMIERRARSASDALSGLGL
;
A
#
# COMPACT_ATOMS: atom_id res chain seq x y z
N MET A 1 21.34 -42.05 -22.19
CA MET A 1 22.02 -41.27 -21.14
C MET A 1 22.09 -39.82 -21.64
N ARG A 2 20.97 -39.09 -21.74
CA ARG A 2 20.31 -38.26 -20.70
C ARG A 2 21.27 -37.37 -19.89
N THR A 3 21.88 -36.40 -20.56
CA THR A 3 22.28 -35.13 -19.93
C THR A 3 21.29 -34.06 -20.37
N ALA A 4 20.20 -33.94 -19.63
CA ALA A 4 19.21 -32.89 -19.79
C ALA A 4 19.82 -31.55 -19.31
N ARG A 5 20.56 -30.89 -20.20
CA ARG A 5 20.87 -29.46 -20.11
C ARG A 5 19.86 -28.74 -20.99
N LEU A 6 18.63 -28.57 -20.52
CA LEU A 6 17.64 -27.72 -21.18
C LEU A 6 16.75 -27.06 -20.12
N LEU A 7 16.71 -25.73 -20.21
CA LEU A 7 15.70 -24.83 -19.65
C LEU A 7 15.54 -24.80 -18.11
N VAL A 8 16.09 -23.75 -17.49
CA VAL A 8 15.26 -22.92 -16.61
C VAL A 8 15.26 -21.53 -17.24
N LEU A 9 14.10 -21.19 -17.80
CA LEU A 9 13.81 -19.94 -18.48
C LEU A 9 14.26 -18.75 -17.63
N ALA A 10 14.96 -17.82 -18.26
CA ALA A 10 14.88 -16.41 -17.93
C ALA A 10 13.39 -16.01 -17.97
N LEU A 11 12.75 -15.92 -16.80
CA LEU A 11 11.33 -15.58 -16.67
C LEU A 11 11.11 -14.30 -15.85
N LEU A 12 12.17 -13.59 -15.44
CA LEU A 12 12.02 -12.38 -14.60
C LEU A 12 12.89 -11.21 -15.07
N ALA A 13 12.73 -10.82 -16.32
CA ALA A 13 12.97 -9.42 -16.74
C ALA A 13 11.64 -8.68 -17.00
N GLY A 14 10.51 -9.25 -16.57
CA GLY A 14 9.17 -8.83 -16.97
C GLY A 14 8.12 -8.90 -15.86
N ALA A 15 8.51 -8.97 -14.58
CA ALA A 15 7.66 -8.46 -13.52
C ALA A 15 7.63 -6.93 -13.68
N ALA A 16 6.96 -6.45 -14.71
CA ALA A 16 6.49 -5.08 -14.74
C ALA A 16 5.48 -4.98 -13.61
N VAL A 17 5.96 -4.67 -12.40
CA VAL A 17 5.16 -4.12 -11.31
C VAL A 17 4.65 -2.79 -11.85
N ALA A 18 3.53 -2.85 -12.56
CA ALA A 18 2.89 -1.69 -13.14
C ALA A 18 2.30 -0.86 -11.99
N GLY A 19 3.11 0.03 -11.43
CA GLY A 19 2.71 1.30 -10.83
C GLY A 19 1.69 1.23 -9.71
N ALA A 20 2.07 0.66 -8.57
CA ALA A 20 1.59 1.11 -7.28
C ALA A 20 2.82 1.50 -6.46
N ALA A 21 2.80 2.69 -5.84
CA ALA A 21 3.83 3.08 -4.89
C ALA A 21 3.93 2.00 -3.81
N LEU A 22 5.14 1.54 -3.49
CA LEU A 22 5.34 0.59 -2.41
C LEU A 22 5.03 1.28 -1.07
N PRO A 23 4.48 0.54 -0.09
CA PRO A 23 4.01 1.12 1.18
C PRO A 23 5.14 1.82 1.96
N ASP A 24 4.77 2.80 2.78
CA ASP A 24 5.67 3.61 3.63
C ASP A 24 6.02 2.80 4.90
N PRO A 25 7.28 2.71 5.36
CA PRO A 25 7.70 1.93 6.54
C PRO A 25 7.24 2.53 7.89
N THR A 26 6.06 3.14 7.95
CA THR A 26 5.51 3.64 9.20
C THR A 26 4.78 2.51 9.93
N THR A 27 5.47 1.97 10.94
CA THR A 27 5.02 0.94 11.90
C THR A 27 4.86 -0.48 11.33
N ALA A 28 5.95 -1.24 11.42
CA ALA A 28 5.94 -2.67 11.18
C ALA A 28 5.17 -3.41 12.28
N GLY A 29 4.14 -4.17 11.90
CA GLY A 29 3.65 -5.26 12.74
C GLY A 29 4.76 -6.30 12.88
N GLY A 30 5.08 -6.73 14.09
CA GLY A 30 6.10 -7.76 14.29
C GLY A 30 5.52 -9.15 14.08
N GLY A 31 6.06 -9.90 13.13
CA GLY A 31 5.93 -11.35 13.06
C GLY A 31 4.73 -11.88 12.29
N THR A 32 3.53 -11.35 12.50
CA THR A 32 2.33 -11.76 11.73
C THR A 32 1.40 -10.57 11.51
N VAL A 33 0.86 -10.45 10.30
CA VAL A 33 -0.26 -9.57 9.95
C VAL A 33 -1.43 -10.41 9.44
N THR A 34 -2.65 -10.03 9.81
CA THR A 34 -3.88 -10.52 9.18
C THR A 34 -4.32 -9.55 8.11
N ASP A 35 -4.85 -10.07 7.02
CA ASP A 35 -5.16 -9.30 5.84
C ASP A 35 -6.69 -9.28 5.59
N PRO A 36 -7.27 -8.15 5.14
CA PRO A 36 -8.70 -8.02 4.93
C PRO A 36 -9.23 -8.97 3.84
N GLN A 37 -10.28 -9.74 4.14
CA GLN A 37 -10.88 -10.56 3.10
C GLN A 37 -11.52 -9.72 1.98
N GLY A 38 -11.12 -9.98 0.73
CA GLY A 38 -11.78 -9.51 -0.48
C GLY A 38 -11.30 -8.16 -1.02
N ASP A 39 -10.18 -7.65 -0.54
CA ASP A 39 -9.43 -6.53 -1.12
C ASP A 39 -8.62 -6.91 -2.38
N ALA A 40 -8.38 -8.21 -2.56
CA ALA A 40 -7.80 -8.75 -3.79
C ALA A 40 -8.51 -8.22 -5.05
N VAL A 41 -7.73 -7.69 -5.98
CA VAL A 41 -8.25 -7.17 -7.24
C VAL A 41 -8.58 -8.32 -8.21
N GLY A 42 -9.79 -8.27 -8.78
CA GLY A 42 -10.26 -9.25 -9.75
C GLY A 42 -10.72 -10.55 -9.10
N ALA A 43 -10.42 -11.69 -9.73
CA ALA A 43 -10.78 -13.03 -9.23
C ALA A 43 -9.55 -13.84 -8.78
N GLY A 44 -8.45 -13.13 -8.46
CA GLY A 44 -7.18 -13.75 -8.08
C GLY A 44 -7.16 -14.24 -6.62
N PRO A 45 -6.06 -14.86 -6.18
CA PRO A 45 -5.86 -15.18 -4.77
C PRO A 45 -5.87 -13.93 -3.88
N ASP A 46 -6.24 -14.17 -2.63
CA ASP A 46 -6.52 -13.21 -1.59
C ASP A 46 -5.84 -13.74 -0.32
N ILE A 47 -4.94 -12.96 0.26
CA ILE A 47 -4.11 -13.26 1.41
C ILE A 47 -5.00 -13.13 2.64
N ALA A 48 -4.87 -14.08 3.56
CA ALA A 48 -5.55 -14.05 4.85
C ALA A 48 -4.61 -13.63 5.98
N ALA A 49 -3.35 -14.04 5.87
CA ALA A 49 -2.32 -13.62 6.80
C ALA A 49 -0.94 -13.83 6.18
N PHE A 50 -0.01 -12.96 6.55
CA PHE A 50 1.41 -13.09 6.24
C PHE A 50 2.22 -13.09 7.53
N SER A 51 3.20 -13.99 7.65
CA SER A 51 4.12 -14.01 8.79
C SER A 51 5.56 -14.21 8.36
N VAL A 52 6.46 -13.55 9.10
CA VAL A 52 7.90 -13.55 8.88
C VAL A 52 8.57 -13.79 10.22
N CYS A 53 9.35 -14.86 10.33
CA CYS A 53 10.20 -15.07 11.48
C CYS A 53 11.60 -15.55 11.09
N HIS A 54 12.59 -15.26 11.93
CA HIS A 54 13.97 -15.68 11.76
C HIS A 54 14.46 -16.49 12.97
N THR A 55 15.41 -17.38 12.70
CA THR A 55 16.30 -17.95 13.72
C THR A 55 17.71 -17.38 13.50
N ALA A 56 18.70 -17.86 14.27
CA ALA A 56 20.09 -17.46 14.04
C ALA A 56 20.65 -17.83 12.65
N THR A 57 19.99 -18.72 11.90
CA THR A 57 20.53 -19.22 10.61
C THR A 57 19.51 -19.31 9.48
N GLU A 58 18.22 -19.15 9.76
CA GLU A 58 17.14 -19.45 8.81
C GLU A 58 16.03 -18.40 8.89
N LEU A 59 15.49 -18.04 7.73
CA LEU A 59 14.25 -17.26 7.61
C LEU A 59 13.09 -18.18 7.24
N GLN A 60 11.94 -17.94 7.86
CA GLN A 60 10.67 -18.59 7.57
C GLN A 60 9.63 -17.54 7.19
N LEU A 61 8.96 -17.79 6.07
CA LEU A 61 7.89 -16.97 5.52
C LEU A 61 6.63 -17.83 5.38
N ASP A 62 5.49 -17.39 5.89
CA ASP A 62 4.22 -18.12 5.75
C ASP A 62 3.14 -17.20 5.20
N VAL A 63 2.55 -17.59 4.07
CA VAL A 63 1.46 -16.90 3.40
C VAL A 63 0.22 -17.79 3.46
N ASN A 64 -0.79 -17.34 4.21
CA ASN A 64 -2.10 -17.97 4.28
C ASN A 64 -3.06 -17.23 3.35
N LEU A 65 -3.98 -17.96 2.73
CA LEU A 65 -4.92 -17.42 1.73
C LEU A 65 -6.37 -17.71 2.14
N PHE A 66 -7.29 -16.82 1.76
CA PHE A 66 -8.73 -17.08 1.87
C PHE A 66 -9.22 -18.06 0.80
N THR A 67 -8.46 -18.24 -0.29
CA THR A 67 -8.81 -19.15 -1.39
C THR A 67 -7.80 -20.30 -1.50
N PRO A 68 -8.23 -21.49 -1.97
CA PRO A 68 -7.32 -22.61 -2.17
C PRO A 68 -6.14 -22.28 -3.10
N TRP A 69 -4.98 -22.87 -2.79
CA TRP A 69 -3.79 -22.80 -3.63
C TRP A 69 -3.97 -23.64 -4.90
N GLY A 70 -3.37 -23.19 -6.01
CA GLY A 70 -3.52 -23.81 -7.32
C GLY A 70 -2.25 -23.68 -8.18
N ASN A 71 -2.13 -24.52 -9.20
CA ASN A 71 -0.98 -24.53 -10.11
C ASN A 71 -0.89 -23.29 -11.01
N ASP A 72 -1.96 -22.51 -11.07
CA ASP A 72 -2.12 -21.26 -11.80
C ASP A 72 -1.79 -20.01 -10.96
N LYS A 73 -1.31 -20.20 -9.72
CA LYS A 73 -1.02 -19.11 -8.78
C LYS A 73 0.48 -18.93 -8.56
N GLY A 74 0.88 -17.73 -8.13
CA GLY A 74 2.25 -17.43 -7.73
C GLY A 74 2.29 -16.61 -6.45
N VAL A 75 3.36 -16.81 -5.67
CA VAL A 75 3.72 -15.99 -4.52
C VAL A 75 5.06 -15.32 -4.81
N VAL A 76 5.13 -14.03 -4.51
CA VAL A 76 6.35 -13.23 -4.55
C VAL A 76 6.47 -12.54 -3.20
N ILE A 77 7.66 -12.61 -2.59
CA ILE A 77 7.95 -11.93 -1.32
C ILE A 77 9.16 -11.05 -1.55
N ASP A 78 8.97 -9.75 -1.34
CA ASP A 78 10.05 -8.77 -1.35
C ASP A 78 10.64 -8.65 0.05
N LEU A 79 11.97 -8.59 0.13
CA LEU A 79 12.73 -8.52 1.37
C LEU A 79 13.67 -7.31 1.35
N ASP A 80 13.53 -6.47 2.36
CA ASP A 80 14.41 -5.36 2.70
C ASP A 80 15.30 -5.79 3.87
N VAL A 81 16.58 -6.07 3.58
CA VAL A 81 17.52 -6.63 4.57
C VAL A 81 18.38 -5.56 5.23
N ASP A 82 18.48 -4.37 4.64
CA ASP A 82 19.27 -3.30 5.24
C ASP A 82 18.40 -2.30 6.06
N GLN A 83 17.09 -2.51 6.04
CA GLN A 83 16.08 -1.83 6.84
C GLN A 83 16.17 -0.31 6.69
N ASN A 84 16.61 0.14 5.51
CA ASN A 84 16.84 1.54 5.25
C ASN A 84 15.52 2.23 4.85
N SER A 85 15.50 3.58 4.87
CA SER A 85 14.27 4.33 4.58
C SER A 85 13.88 4.35 3.09
N ASN A 86 14.62 3.67 2.21
CA ASN A 86 14.29 3.63 0.79
C ASN A 86 13.12 2.67 0.59
N THR A 87 12.17 3.04 -0.26
CA THR A 87 11.02 2.20 -0.58
C THR A 87 11.03 1.90 -2.06
N GLY A 88 10.23 0.94 -2.52
CA GLY A 88 10.12 0.74 -3.96
C GLY A 88 11.10 -0.29 -4.52
N LEU A 89 11.40 -0.12 -5.81
CA LEU A 89 12.54 -0.74 -6.49
C LEU A 89 13.92 -0.28 -5.96
N GLN A 90 13.94 0.57 -4.92
CA GLN A 90 15.15 1.13 -4.31
C GLN A 90 15.36 0.68 -2.85
N GLY A 91 14.44 -0.10 -2.28
CA GLY A 91 14.50 -0.53 -0.88
C GLY A 91 14.36 -2.03 -0.63
N PHE A 92 14.15 -2.85 -1.67
CA PHE A 92 14.19 -4.30 -1.53
C PHE A 92 15.45 -4.85 -2.20
N GLU A 93 16.23 -5.64 -1.47
CA GLU A 93 17.48 -6.23 -1.98
C GLU A 93 17.26 -7.64 -2.52
N PHE A 94 16.27 -8.35 -1.98
CA PHE A 94 16.00 -9.73 -2.34
C PHE A 94 14.53 -9.98 -2.65
N LEU A 95 14.30 -10.93 -3.56
CA LEU A 95 12.98 -11.38 -3.97
C LEU A 95 12.92 -12.90 -3.91
N VAL A 96 11.93 -13.42 -3.19
CA VAL A 96 11.66 -14.87 -3.10
C VAL A 96 10.40 -15.18 -3.89
N PHE A 97 10.46 -16.17 -4.79
CA PHE A 97 9.33 -16.45 -5.66
C PHE A 97 9.10 -17.93 -5.92
N THR A 98 7.81 -18.31 -5.98
CA THR A 98 7.36 -19.64 -6.40
C THR A 98 6.09 -19.55 -7.24
N PHE A 99 5.92 -20.53 -8.13
CA PHE A 99 4.78 -20.62 -9.03
C PHE A 99 4.21 -22.04 -9.00
N GLY A 100 2.89 -22.15 -8.91
CA GLY A 100 2.20 -23.42 -8.77
C GLY A 100 2.71 -24.23 -7.57
N GLN A 101 2.91 -25.54 -7.75
CA GLN A 101 3.35 -26.43 -6.68
C GLN A 101 4.79 -26.94 -6.91
N GLN A 102 5.77 -26.05 -6.80
CA GLN A 102 7.19 -26.42 -6.87
C GLN A 102 7.72 -26.66 -5.46
N GLU A 103 8.46 -27.75 -5.25
CA GLU A 103 9.10 -28.04 -3.94
C GLU A 103 10.14 -26.99 -3.54
N HIS A 104 10.54 -26.11 -4.47
CA HIS A 104 11.61 -25.14 -4.30
C HIS A 104 11.21 -23.77 -4.88
N ALA A 105 11.63 -22.70 -4.20
CA ALA A 105 11.49 -21.30 -4.61
C ALA A 105 12.88 -20.68 -4.83
N GLY A 106 13.00 -19.76 -5.78
CA GLY A 106 14.25 -19.03 -6.01
C GLY A 106 14.39 -17.84 -5.06
N VAL A 107 15.59 -17.62 -4.51
CA VAL A 107 15.96 -16.38 -3.81
C VAL A 107 16.84 -15.57 -4.76
N LEU A 108 16.31 -14.46 -5.27
CA LEU A 108 16.94 -13.59 -6.25
C LEU A 108 17.51 -12.36 -5.56
N ASN A 109 18.79 -12.06 -5.77
CA ASN A 109 19.35 -10.77 -5.39
C ASN A 109 19.03 -9.75 -6.50
N LEU A 110 18.31 -8.69 -6.14
CA LEU A 110 17.81 -7.69 -7.09
C LEU A 110 18.92 -6.77 -7.61
N THR A 111 19.99 -6.55 -6.84
CA THR A 111 21.14 -5.75 -7.26
C THR A 111 21.94 -6.43 -8.38
N THR A 112 22.18 -7.74 -8.24
CA THR A 112 22.99 -8.54 -9.18
C THR A 112 22.14 -9.25 -10.23
N ASN A 113 20.83 -9.33 -10.03
CA ASN A 113 19.88 -10.10 -10.83
C ASN A 113 20.28 -11.59 -10.96
N HIS A 114 20.81 -12.16 -9.88
CA HIS A 114 21.24 -13.56 -9.81
C HIS A 114 20.56 -14.30 -8.66
N VAL A 115 20.20 -15.56 -8.89
CA VAL A 115 19.68 -16.45 -7.84
C VAL A 115 20.84 -16.79 -6.90
N THR A 116 20.76 -16.33 -5.66
CA THR A 116 21.77 -16.51 -4.61
C THR A 116 21.46 -17.68 -3.68
N GLY A 117 20.21 -18.16 -3.68
CA GLY A 117 19.81 -19.31 -2.89
C GLY A 117 18.49 -19.93 -3.35
N VAL A 118 18.11 -21.00 -2.66
CA VAL A 118 16.88 -21.74 -2.92
C VAL A 118 16.17 -21.95 -1.59
N ALA A 119 14.88 -21.64 -1.56
CA ALA A 119 14.02 -21.92 -0.41
C ALA A 119 13.25 -23.21 -0.62
N THR A 120 13.08 -23.99 0.45
CA THR A 120 12.16 -25.13 0.46
C THR A 120 10.75 -24.61 0.62
N VAL A 121 9.81 -25.16 -0.15
CA VAL A 121 8.39 -24.76 -0.12
C VAL A 121 7.52 -25.91 0.36
N THR A 122 6.62 -25.61 1.30
CA THR A 122 5.58 -26.53 1.76
C THR A 122 4.22 -25.93 1.49
N TYR A 123 3.35 -26.66 0.81
CA TYR A 123 2.00 -26.22 0.47
C TYR A 123 0.96 -26.91 1.35
N GLY A 124 0.07 -26.12 1.95
CA GLY A 124 -1.23 -26.55 2.44
C GLY A 124 -2.33 -26.30 1.41
N ALA A 125 -3.58 -26.62 1.77
CA ALA A 125 -4.72 -26.31 0.91
C ALA A 125 -4.88 -24.80 0.67
N THR A 126 -4.51 -23.98 1.65
CA THR A 126 -4.64 -22.51 1.66
C THR A 126 -3.38 -21.83 2.22
N SER A 127 -2.24 -22.53 2.25
CA SER A 127 -1.01 -21.99 2.82
C SER A 127 0.21 -22.30 1.97
N VAL A 128 1.16 -21.36 1.95
CA VAL A 128 2.46 -21.50 1.29
C VAL A 128 3.53 -21.08 2.30
N MET A 129 4.28 -22.07 2.81
CA MET A 129 5.39 -21.83 3.71
C MET A 129 6.71 -21.95 2.96
N LEU A 130 7.56 -20.94 3.07
CA LEU A 130 8.91 -20.90 2.50
C LEU A 130 9.95 -20.83 3.62
N ARG A 131 11.05 -21.57 3.44
CA ARG A 131 12.16 -21.63 4.39
C ARG A 131 13.50 -21.62 3.68
N PHE A 132 14.45 -20.82 4.13
CA PHE A 132 15.79 -20.77 3.55
C PHE A 132 16.84 -20.23 4.54
N PRO A 133 18.12 -20.60 4.36
CA PRO A 133 19.19 -20.10 5.22
C PRO A 133 19.46 -18.61 4.97
N LEU A 134 19.81 -17.86 6.02
CA LEU A 134 20.17 -16.43 5.92
C LEU A 134 21.39 -16.18 5.01
N SER A 135 22.23 -17.20 4.79
CA SER A 135 23.31 -17.14 3.80
C SER A 135 22.81 -16.91 2.37
N ALA A 136 21.56 -17.26 2.06
CA ALA A 136 20.95 -17.00 0.76
C ALA A 136 20.71 -15.50 0.49
N ILE A 137 20.62 -14.69 1.54
CA ILE A 137 20.42 -13.23 1.50
C ILE A 137 21.66 -12.45 1.96
N GLY A 138 22.85 -13.05 1.83
CA GLY A 138 24.12 -12.40 2.16
C GLY A 138 24.64 -12.66 3.57
N GLY A 139 23.96 -13.50 4.36
CA GLY A 139 24.39 -13.83 5.73
C GLY A 139 23.97 -12.78 6.75
N ASP A 140 22.83 -12.13 6.50
CA ASP A 140 22.18 -11.16 7.37
C ASP A 140 21.83 -11.74 8.76
N ASP A 141 21.53 -10.87 9.74
CA ASP A 141 21.13 -11.28 11.09
C ASP A 141 19.66 -11.75 11.20
N GLY A 142 18.92 -11.64 10.09
CA GLY A 142 17.54 -12.10 9.96
C GLY A 142 16.52 -11.03 10.31
N VAL A 143 16.96 -9.85 10.78
CA VAL A 143 16.09 -8.72 11.07
C VAL A 143 15.85 -7.94 9.77
N LEU A 144 14.71 -8.21 9.15
CA LEU A 144 14.31 -7.62 7.87
C LEU A 144 12.85 -7.17 7.86
N ASP A 145 12.51 -6.36 6.86
CA ASP A 145 11.14 -5.98 6.52
C ASP A 145 10.70 -6.70 5.24
N ALA A 146 9.44 -7.13 5.19
CA ALA A 146 8.94 -7.94 4.08
C ALA A 146 7.53 -7.54 3.61
N LEU A 147 7.28 -7.79 2.33
CA LEU A 147 5.97 -7.65 1.68
C LEU A 147 5.63 -8.92 0.92
N ALA A 148 4.50 -9.55 1.22
CA ALA A 148 3.97 -10.66 0.43
C ALA A 148 3.07 -10.13 -0.68
N GLN A 149 3.17 -10.73 -1.87
CA GLN A 149 2.29 -10.48 -3.00
C GLN A 149 1.86 -11.80 -3.61
N VAL A 150 0.59 -11.90 -3.98
CA VAL A 150 0.04 -13.09 -4.66
C VAL A 150 -0.68 -12.72 -5.93
N GLY A 151 -0.72 -13.66 -6.86
CA GLY A 151 -1.31 -13.40 -8.16
C GLY A 151 -1.61 -14.65 -8.98
N GLY A 152 -2.33 -14.44 -10.07
CA GLY A 152 -2.57 -15.45 -11.10
C GLY A 152 -1.50 -15.39 -12.19
N ALA A 153 -1.05 -16.54 -12.65
CA ALA A 153 -0.15 -16.66 -13.79
C ALA A 153 -0.94 -16.51 -15.10
N SER A 154 -0.53 -15.57 -15.95
CA SER A 154 -1.04 -15.41 -17.31
C SER A 154 0.13 -15.51 -18.29
N GLY A 155 0.30 -16.68 -18.89
CA GLY A 155 1.46 -16.99 -19.73
C GLY A 155 2.77 -16.95 -18.91
N SER A 156 3.66 -16.03 -19.27
CA SER A 156 4.95 -15.82 -18.58
C SER A 156 4.94 -14.66 -17.58
N THR A 157 3.76 -14.14 -17.22
CA THR A 157 3.62 -12.97 -16.35
C THR A 157 2.78 -13.32 -15.14
N LEU A 158 3.20 -12.86 -13.96
CA LEU A 158 2.38 -12.88 -12.75
C LEU A 158 1.56 -11.60 -12.68
N LEU A 159 0.23 -11.74 -12.64
CA LEU A 159 -0.69 -10.63 -12.39
C LEU A 159 -1.00 -10.62 -10.91
N ILE A 160 -0.42 -9.65 -10.19
CA ILE A 160 -0.66 -9.47 -8.75
C ILE A 160 -2.12 -9.11 -8.53
N SER A 161 -2.81 -9.93 -7.75
CA SER A 161 -4.16 -9.66 -7.29
C SER A 161 -4.17 -9.05 -5.90
N ASP A 162 -3.16 -9.33 -5.08
CA ASP A 162 -3.24 -8.98 -3.67
C ASP A 162 -1.87 -8.86 -2.97
N ARG A 163 -1.82 -8.15 -1.83
CA ARG A 163 -0.61 -7.79 -1.10
C ARG A 163 -0.84 -7.69 0.41
N ALA A 164 0.09 -8.25 1.19
CA ALA A 164 0.04 -8.15 2.65
C ALA A 164 1.44 -7.82 3.23
N PRO A 165 1.55 -6.85 4.17
CA PRO A 165 0.49 -5.92 4.59
C PRO A 165 0.10 -4.93 3.47
N ASP A 166 -1.14 -4.46 3.49
CA ASP A 166 -1.65 -3.44 2.57
C ASP A 166 -0.96 -2.07 2.68
N ALA A 167 -0.67 -1.66 3.92
CA ALA A 167 -0.33 -0.28 4.25
C ALA A 167 1.12 -0.10 4.70
N SER A 168 1.84 -1.18 5.01
CA SER A 168 3.21 -1.15 5.55
C SER A 168 3.99 -2.41 5.19
N LEU A 169 5.21 -2.51 5.70
CA LEU A 169 6.01 -3.73 5.65
C LEU A 169 5.88 -4.51 6.97
N LEU A 170 6.03 -5.82 6.90
CA LEU A 170 6.04 -6.70 8.06
C LEU A 170 7.48 -6.92 8.53
N ALA A 171 7.77 -6.51 9.76
CA ALA A 171 9.06 -6.76 10.38
C ALA A 171 9.14 -8.22 10.84
N SER A 172 10.26 -8.85 10.53
CA SER A 172 10.58 -10.19 11.03
C SER A 172 10.72 -10.21 12.56
N VAL A 173 10.42 -11.36 13.17
CA VAL A 173 10.64 -11.61 14.61
C VAL A 173 11.36 -12.94 14.84
N ALA A 174 11.89 -13.16 16.05
CA ALA A 174 12.48 -14.46 16.38
C ALA A 174 11.42 -15.59 16.37
N CYS A 175 11.67 -16.67 15.62
CA CYS A 175 10.80 -17.84 15.60
C CYS A 175 10.72 -18.48 17.00
N GLY A 176 9.51 -18.74 17.49
CA GLY A 176 9.28 -19.38 18.80
C GLY A 176 9.43 -18.46 20.02
N GLY A 177 9.59 -17.15 19.84
CA GLY A 177 9.40 -16.17 20.92
C GLY A 177 7.94 -16.11 21.40
N PRO A 178 7.62 -15.49 22.54
CA PRO A 178 6.23 -15.27 22.94
C PRO A 178 5.54 -14.51 21.81
N VAL A 179 4.63 -15.18 21.12
CA VAL A 179 3.69 -14.56 20.18
C VAL A 179 3.10 -13.36 20.93
N PRO A 180 3.31 -12.09 20.51
CA PRO A 180 2.52 -11.01 21.06
C PRO A 180 1.07 -11.44 20.83
N THR A 181 0.36 -11.68 21.93
CA THR A 181 -0.99 -12.21 21.88
C THR A 181 -1.87 -11.11 21.33
N THR A 182 -1.91 -10.97 20.01
CA THR A 182 -2.95 -10.21 19.32
C THR A 182 -4.24 -10.88 19.76
N THR A 183 -5.00 -10.15 20.57
CA THR A 183 -6.24 -10.64 21.16
C THR A 183 -7.18 -10.94 20.00
N THR A 184 -7.36 -12.23 19.70
CA THR A 184 -8.42 -12.71 18.84
C THR A 184 -9.74 -12.22 19.42
N LEU A 185 -10.43 -11.30 18.74
CA LEU A 185 -11.84 -11.04 18.99
C LEU A 185 -12.66 -11.68 17.88
N PRO A 186 -13.69 -12.49 18.21
CA PRO A 186 -14.40 -13.27 17.22
C PRO A 186 -15.26 -12.40 16.32
N THR A 187 -15.34 -12.82 15.07
CA THR A 187 -16.22 -12.31 14.04
C THR A 187 -17.68 -12.55 14.42
N THR A 188 -18.41 -11.49 14.77
CA THR A 188 -19.87 -11.43 14.57
C THR A 188 -20.28 -10.01 14.22
N SER A 189 -20.70 -9.86 12.96
CA SER A 189 -21.82 -9.06 12.46
C SER A 189 -22.20 -7.75 13.15
N THR A 190 -22.00 -6.68 12.38
CA THR A 190 -22.84 -5.47 12.29
C THR A 190 -22.97 -4.55 13.51
N THR A 191 -22.64 -3.28 13.25
CA THR A 191 -23.22 -2.06 13.85
C THR A 191 -22.55 -1.52 15.13
N THR A 192 -21.87 -0.39 14.90
CA THR A 192 -21.48 0.70 15.82
C THR A 192 -20.47 0.41 16.93
N LEU A 193 -19.25 0.89 16.71
CA LEU A 193 -18.24 1.16 17.74
C LEU A 193 -18.83 2.10 18.81
N PRO A 194 -18.56 1.89 20.12
CA PRO A 194 -18.93 2.87 21.14
C PRO A 194 -18.21 4.19 20.85
N THR A 195 -18.94 5.30 20.96
CA THR A 195 -18.44 6.65 20.71
C THR A 195 -17.19 6.93 21.54
N GLY A 196 -16.02 7.04 20.88
CA GLY A 196 -14.80 7.61 21.45
C GLY A 196 -13.55 6.72 21.54
N SER A 197 -13.57 5.47 21.09
CA SER A 197 -12.36 4.60 21.11
C SER A 197 -11.65 4.50 19.76
N CYS A 198 -10.32 4.45 19.73
CA CYS A 198 -9.47 4.36 18.53
C CYS A 198 -8.18 3.56 18.77
N THR A 199 -7.56 3.09 17.70
CA THR A 199 -6.26 2.38 17.67
C THR A 199 -5.26 3.00 16.68
N GLY A 200 -5.61 4.17 16.12
CA GLY A 200 -5.00 4.86 15.00
C GLY A 200 -5.90 6.05 14.61
N ASP A 201 -5.32 7.08 14.00
CA ASP A 201 -6.01 8.34 13.71
C ASP A 201 -7.21 8.14 12.76
N GLU A 202 -7.12 7.13 11.89
CA GLU A 202 -8.17 6.72 10.96
C GLU A 202 -9.45 6.21 11.62
N GLN A 203 -9.40 5.73 12.88
CA GLN A 203 -10.61 5.27 13.59
C GLN A 203 -11.32 6.37 14.37
N CYS A 204 -10.76 7.59 14.34
CA CYS A 204 -11.34 8.72 15.03
C CYS A 204 -12.35 9.54 14.21
N GLU A 205 -12.70 9.09 13.01
CA GLU A 205 -13.35 9.95 12.02
C GLU A 205 -14.84 10.24 12.27
N ASP A 206 -15.11 11.54 12.38
CA ASP A 206 -16.34 12.26 11.98
C ASP A 206 -16.43 12.47 10.45
N GLY A 207 -15.56 11.82 9.68
CA GLY A 207 -15.48 11.86 8.22
C GLY A 207 -14.58 12.94 7.62
N ASP A 208 -13.68 13.56 8.41
CA ASP A 208 -12.75 14.57 7.90
C ASP A 208 -11.33 14.53 8.50
N ALA A 209 -10.48 13.60 8.04
CA ALA A 209 -9.04 13.47 8.37
C ALA A 209 -8.21 14.77 8.38
N CYS A 210 -8.64 15.83 7.69
CA CYS A 210 -7.85 17.04 7.51
C CYS A 210 -8.32 18.22 8.38
N ASN A 211 -9.42 18.10 9.14
CA ASN A 211 -9.91 19.18 10.01
C ASN A 211 -9.18 19.27 11.38
N GLY A 212 -8.32 18.29 11.69
CA GLY A 212 -7.62 18.15 12.96
C GLY A 212 -8.53 18.01 14.17
N VAL A 213 -9.73 17.44 14.02
CA VAL A 213 -10.70 17.28 15.12
C VAL A 213 -10.48 16.01 15.93
N ALA A 214 -9.71 15.03 15.46
CA ALA A 214 -9.42 13.85 16.26
C ALA A 214 -8.09 13.16 15.94
N THR A 215 -7.20 13.10 16.93
CA THR A 215 -5.98 12.28 16.96
C THR A 215 -6.19 11.18 17.99
N CYS A 216 -5.80 9.96 17.64
CA CYS A 216 -5.90 8.84 18.53
C CYS A 216 -4.81 8.89 19.60
N ASP A 217 -5.20 9.06 20.87
CA ASP A 217 -4.26 8.84 21.97
C ASP A 217 -4.05 7.33 22.12
N LEU A 218 -2.97 6.83 21.53
CA LEU A 218 -2.60 5.41 21.53
C LEU A 218 -2.34 4.85 22.94
N ARG A 219 -2.14 5.69 23.97
CA ARG A 219 -2.03 5.21 25.36
C ARG A 219 -3.37 4.95 26.01
N SER A 220 -4.39 5.74 25.68
CA SER A 220 -5.73 5.61 26.26
C SER A 220 -6.73 4.96 25.31
N GLY A 221 -6.36 4.76 24.03
CA GLY A 221 -7.24 4.26 22.99
C GLY A 221 -8.44 5.18 22.77
N THR A 222 -8.29 6.49 22.99
CA THR A 222 -9.39 7.47 22.89
C THR A 222 -9.07 8.57 21.91
N CYS A 223 -10.06 8.95 21.11
CA CYS A 223 -9.93 10.10 20.22
C CYS A 223 -9.89 11.39 21.01
N ARG A 224 -8.80 12.15 20.87
CA ARG A 224 -8.65 13.50 21.42
C ARG A 224 -8.72 14.50 20.29
N ALA A 225 -9.20 15.72 20.56
CA ALA A 225 -9.07 16.80 19.59
C ALA A 225 -7.63 16.91 19.07
N GLY A 226 -7.45 16.73 17.76
CA GLY A 226 -6.15 16.96 17.10
C GLY A 226 -5.82 18.44 17.04
N ALA A 227 -4.62 18.76 16.56
CA ALA A 227 -4.33 20.12 16.12
C ALA A 227 -4.76 20.24 14.65
N PRO A 228 -5.53 21.28 14.25
CA PRO A 228 -5.83 21.53 12.84
C PRO A 228 -4.52 21.64 12.07
N LEU A 229 -4.39 20.85 11.00
CA LEU A 229 -3.32 21.03 10.03
C LEU A 229 -3.44 22.46 9.48
N GLN A 230 -2.30 23.11 9.25
CA GLN A 230 -2.28 24.48 8.72
C GLN A 230 -1.30 24.59 7.56
N GLY A 231 -1.60 25.51 6.65
CA GLY A 231 -0.68 25.87 5.58
C GLY A 231 -0.41 24.72 4.61
N LYS A 232 0.87 24.34 4.45
CA LYS A 232 1.31 23.42 3.39
C LYS A 232 0.76 22.01 3.64
N ASP A 233 0.69 21.61 4.90
CA ASP A 233 0.29 20.26 5.31
C ASP A 233 -1.23 20.03 5.16
N ASP A 234 -2.05 21.02 5.50
CA ASP A 234 -3.51 20.98 5.27
C ASP A 234 -3.82 20.87 3.77
N LEU A 235 -3.18 21.70 2.95
CA LEU A 235 -3.35 21.66 1.50
C LEU A 235 -3.01 20.29 0.90
N LEU A 236 -1.90 19.67 1.32
CA LEU A 236 -1.50 18.36 0.83
C LEU A 236 -2.43 17.24 1.33
N CYS A 237 -2.87 17.32 2.60
CA CYS A 237 -3.85 16.40 3.17
C CYS A 237 -5.14 16.39 2.34
N GLN A 238 -5.72 17.57 2.07
CA GLN A 238 -6.97 17.68 1.33
C GLN A 238 -6.86 17.11 -0.09
N LEU A 239 -5.74 17.33 -0.77
CA LEU A 239 -5.52 16.83 -2.13
C LEU A 239 -5.36 15.30 -2.16
N ARG A 240 -4.63 14.74 -1.19
CA ARG A 240 -4.46 13.28 -1.03
C ARG A 240 -5.79 12.60 -0.71
N ALA A 241 -6.54 13.13 0.25
CA ALA A 241 -7.84 12.60 0.63
C ALA A 241 -8.86 12.61 -0.53
N ILE A 242 -8.80 13.61 -1.42
CA ILE A 242 -9.61 13.60 -2.65
C ILE A 242 -9.18 12.46 -3.59
N GLU A 243 -7.88 12.24 -3.77
CA GLU A 243 -7.36 11.18 -4.64
C GLU A 243 -7.74 9.79 -4.12
N ASP A 244 -7.52 9.54 -2.84
CA ASP A 244 -7.81 8.26 -2.17
C ASP A 244 -9.29 7.90 -2.29
N ALA A 245 -10.17 8.88 -2.05
CA ALA A 245 -11.60 8.65 -2.16
C ALA A 245 -12.08 8.41 -3.59
N ILE A 246 -11.42 8.99 -4.61
CA ILE A 246 -11.73 8.68 -6.02
C ILE A 246 -11.19 7.29 -6.40
N MET A 247 -10.07 6.86 -5.82
CA MET A 247 -9.50 5.52 -6.04
C MET A 247 -10.36 4.43 -5.41
N ALA A 248 -10.79 4.64 -4.16
CA ALA A 248 -11.67 3.72 -3.42
C ALA A 248 -13.10 3.67 -3.97
N ALA A 249 -13.49 4.63 -4.81
CA ALA A 249 -14.82 4.67 -5.39
C ALA A 249 -15.05 3.50 -6.36
N GLY A 250 -15.96 2.59 -5.98
CA GLY A 250 -16.43 1.51 -6.83
C GLY A 250 -17.23 2.01 -8.05
N GLY A 251 -17.46 1.11 -9.02
CA GLY A 251 -18.13 1.45 -10.28
C GLY A 251 -19.57 1.97 -10.14
N SER A 252 -20.22 1.71 -9.00
CA SER A 252 -21.52 2.28 -8.62
C SER A 252 -21.45 3.74 -8.16
N SER A 253 -20.30 4.15 -7.62
CA SER A 253 -20.06 5.50 -7.07
C SER A 253 -19.55 6.47 -8.11
N VAL A 254 -18.79 5.98 -9.10
CA VAL A 254 -18.27 6.81 -10.19
C VAL A 254 -18.11 6.01 -11.47
N ALA A 255 -18.50 6.61 -12.60
CA ALA A 255 -18.28 5.99 -13.90
C ALA A 255 -16.78 5.94 -14.21
N ALA A 256 -16.24 4.81 -14.69
CA ALA A 256 -14.81 4.61 -14.94
C ALA A 256 -14.13 5.70 -15.81
N GLY A 257 -14.85 6.27 -16.79
CA GLY A 257 -14.37 7.38 -17.60
C GLY A 257 -14.35 8.73 -16.86
N ALA A 258 -15.24 8.92 -15.88
CA ALA A 258 -15.26 10.09 -15.00
C ALA A 258 -14.18 9.98 -13.92
N GLN A 259 -14.01 8.79 -13.33
CA GLN A 259 -12.98 8.48 -12.33
C GLN A 259 -11.58 8.80 -12.87
N ARG A 260 -11.20 8.26 -14.03
CA ARG A 260 -9.92 8.57 -14.70
C ARG A 260 -9.71 10.07 -14.92
N HIS A 261 -10.77 10.78 -15.31
CA HIS A 261 -10.67 12.21 -15.57
C HIS A 261 -10.50 13.04 -14.28
N LEU A 262 -11.14 12.62 -13.19
CA LEU A 262 -10.99 13.24 -11.88
C LEU A 262 -9.60 12.98 -11.31
N LEU A 263 -9.11 11.74 -11.33
CA LEU A 263 -7.75 11.37 -10.89
C LEU A 263 -6.69 12.18 -11.63
N ASN A 264 -6.75 12.24 -12.96
CA ASN A 264 -5.81 13.03 -13.76
C ASN A 264 -5.83 14.51 -13.38
N LYS A 265 -7.00 15.05 -13.02
CA LYS A 265 -7.14 16.46 -12.64
C LYS A 265 -6.58 16.71 -11.24
N VAL A 266 -6.83 15.83 -10.28
CA VAL A 266 -6.33 15.93 -8.90
C VAL A 266 -4.82 15.78 -8.84
N ARG A 267 -4.25 14.80 -9.53
CA ARG A 267 -2.79 14.63 -9.68
C ARG A 267 -2.10 15.84 -10.28
N ALA A 268 -2.72 16.46 -11.30
CA ALA A 268 -2.20 17.69 -11.89
C ALA A 268 -2.27 18.90 -10.94
N ILE A 269 -3.24 18.94 -10.02
CA ILE A 269 -3.31 19.95 -8.96
C ILE A 269 -2.21 19.70 -7.92
N SER A 270 -2.05 18.45 -7.47
CA SER A 270 -1.00 18.05 -6.53
C SER A 270 0.40 18.37 -7.05
N SER A 271 0.72 18.00 -8.29
CA SER A 271 2.01 18.31 -8.91
C SER A 271 2.29 19.83 -9.02
N LYS A 272 1.27 20.65 -9.33
CA LYS A 272 1.43 22.11 -9.35
C LYS A 272 1.66 22.70 -7.96
N THR A 273 0.99 22.14 -6.96
CA THR A 273 1.11 22.53 -5.55
C THR A 273 2.54 22.26 -5.06
N GLN A 274 3.04 21.05 -5.26
CA GLN A 274 4.42 20.67 -4.95
C GLN A 274 5.43 21.55 -5.71
N GLY A 275 5.16 21.85 -6.98
CA GLY A 275 5.99 22.77 -7.76
C GLY A 275 6.01 24.20 -7.22
N ALA A 276 4.91 24.67 -6.64
CA ALA A 276 4.82 25.97 -5.98
C ALA A 276 5.68 25.99 -4.71
N PHE A 277 5.63 24.92 -3.91
CA PHE A 277 6.47 24.76 -2.72
C PHE A 277 7.95 24.68 -3.07
N ALA A 278 8.33 23.85 -4.05
CA ALA A 278 9.72 23.79 -4.51
C ALA A 278 10.23 25.15 -5.03
N ALA A 279 9.36 25.96 -5.63
CA ALA A 279 9.70 27.31 -6.05
C ALA A 279 9.84 28.31 -4.88
N ASP A 280 9.06 28.13 -3.81
CA ASP A 280 9.16 28.88 -2.56
C ASP A 280 10.50 28.59 -1.86
N GLU A 281 10.84 27.30 -1.70
CA GLU A 281 12.13 26.87 -1.13
C GLU A 281 13.33 27.37 -1.95
N ALA A 282 13.19 27.42 -3.28
CA ALA A 282 14.22 27.95 -4.17
C ALA A 282 14.26 29.50 -4.24
N GLY A 283 13.46 30.21 -3.44
CA GLY A 283 13.39 31.67 -3.43
C GLY A 283 12.83 32.29 -4.73
N ASN A 284 12.17 31.50 -5.58
CA ASN A 284 11.65 31.93 -6.87
C ASN A 284 10.19 32.41 -6.77
N ALA A 285 10.01 33.62 -6.24
CA ALA A 285 8.71 34.24 -5.98
C ALA A 285 7.78 34.28 -7.22
N LYS A 286 8.33 34.55 -8.41
CA LYS A 286 7.56 34.60 -9.66
C LYS A 286 7.00 33.23 -10.04
N LYS A 287 7.82 32.17 -9.95
CA LYS A 287 7.40 30.80 -10.27
C LYS A 287 6.41 30.29 -9.22
N ARG A 288 6.68 30.56 -7.93
CA ARG A 288 5.80 30.26 -6.80
C ARG A 288 4.40 30.85 -6.99
N HIS A 289 4.31 32.17 -7.17
CA HIS A 289 3.04 32.87 -7.35
C HIS A 289 2.25 32.33 -8.56
N ARG A 290 2.93 32.13 -9.69
CA ARG A 290 2.29 31.56 -10.90
C ARG A 290 1.69 30.17 -10.65
N LEU A 291 2.40 29.32 -9.92
CA LEU A 291 1.95 27.96 -9.62
C LEU A 291 0.84 27.95 -8.55
N ALA A 292 0.90 28.81 -7.55
CA ALA A 292 -0.16 28.99 -6.56
C ALA A 292 -1.48 29.46 -7.22
N VAL A 293 -1.43 30.52 -8.02
CA VAL A 293 -2.61 30.99 -8.79
C VAL A 293 -3.13 29.90 -9.73
N GLY A 294 -2.23 29.16 -10.37
CA GLY A 294 -2.57 28.01 -11.22
C GLY A 294 -3.25 26.87 -10.47
N THR A 295 -2.90 26.67 -9.20
CA THR A 295 -3.48 25.66 -8.30
C THR A 295 -4.88 26.06 -7.89
N GLY A 296 -5.08 27.30 -7.41
CA GLY A 296 -6.41 27.81 -7.05
C GLY A 296 -7.40 27.76 -8.20
N LYS A 297 -6.97 28.15 -9.41
CA LYS A 297 -7.81 28.02 -10.62
C LYS A 297 -8.17 26.57 -10.94
N ALA A 298 -7.25 25.63 -10.73
CA ALA A 298 -7.47 24.22 -11.02
C ALA A 298 -8.41 23.55 -10.00
N LEU A 299 -8.33 23.94 -8.72
CA LEU A 299 -9.28 23.58 -7.65
C LEU A 299 -10.70 24.06 -7.95
N ALA A 300 -10.86 25.35 -8.33
CA ALA A 300 -12.16 25.87 -8.74
C ALA A 300 -12.76 25.10 -9.93
N GLN A 301 -11.94 24.75 -10.91
CA GLN A 301 -12.36 23.92 -12.05
C GLN A 301 -12.71 22.49 -11.64
N LEU A 302 -12.09 21.93 -10.60
CA LEU A 302 -12.41 20.61 -10.08
C LEU A 302 -13.83 20.61 -9.50
N VAL A 303 -14.15 21.58 -8.63
CA VAL A 303 -15.50 21.76 -8.06
C VAL A 303 -16.56 21.88 -9.17
N VAL A 304 -16.31 22.72 -10.18
CA VAL A 304 -17.22 22.86 -11.32
C VAL A 304 -17.41 21.53 -12.07
N LYS A 305 -16.32 20.77 -12.29
CA LYS A 305 -16.37 19.50 -13.00
C LYS A 305 -17.15 18.44 -12.22
N VAL A 306 -16.94 18.35 -10.90
CA VAL A 306 -17.67 17.43 -10.02
C VAL A 306 -19.17 17.74 -10.06
N GLY A 307 -19.55 19.02 -9.96
CA GLY A 307 -20.95 19.43 -10.10
C GLY A 307 -21.57 19.04 -11.46
N VAL A 308 -20.80 19.14 -12.55
CA VAL A 308 -21.26 18.68 -13.88
C VAL A 308 -21.43 17.15 -13.92
N LEU A 309 -20.50 16.39 -13.34
CA LEU A 309 -20.59 14.93 -13.30
C LEU A 309 -21.76 14.45 -12.45
N ARG A 310 -22.02 15.13 -11.32
CA ARG A 310 -23.15 14.84 -10.43
C ARG A 310 -24.48 15.04 -11.17
N ARG A 311 -24.64 16.17 -11.86
CA ARG A 311 -25.84 16.43 -12.70
C ARG A 311 -26.04 15.40 -13.83
N LYS A 312 -24.96 14.76 -14.29
CA LYS A 312 -25.00 13.72 -15.33
C LYS A 312 -25.18 12.31 -14.79
N GLY A 313 -25.31 12.13 -13.46
CA GLY A 313 -25.38 10.80 -12.83
C GLY A 313 -24.13 9.96 -13.02
N ARG A 314 -22.96 10.60 -13.23
CA ARG A 314 -21.68 9.91 -13.46
C ARG A 314 -20.81 9.79 -12.22
N ILE A 315 -21.29 10.35 -11.12
CA ILE A 315 -20.73 10.31 -9.77
C ILE A 315 -21.91 10.38 -8.80
N ASP A 316 -21.87 9.61 -7.72
CA ASP A 316 -22.88 9.67 -6.69
C ASP A 316 -22.79 10.96 -5.86
N GLY A 317 -23.87 11.28 -5.15
CA GLY A 317 -23.97 12.53 -4.39
C GLY A 317 -22.99 12.62 -3.22
N VAL A 318 -22.71 11.49 -2.56
CA VAL A 318 -21.84 11.43 -1.37
C VAL A 318 -20.39 11.70 -1.78
N LEU A 319 -19.90 10.99 -2.80
CA LEU A 319 -18.56 11.17 -3.32
C LEU A 319 -18.37 12.59 -3.90
N ALA A 320 -19.38 13.11 -4.59
CA ALA A 320 -19.32 14.47 -5.14
C ALA A 320 -19.23 15.55 -4.04
N GLU A 321 -20.04 15.45 -2.99
CA GLU A 321 -20.05 16.41 -1.88
C GLU A 321 -18.75 16.40 -1.08
N MET A 322 -18.16 15.22 -0.87
CA MET A 322 -16.86 15.09 -0.22
C MET A 322 -15.75 15.74 -1.07
N ILE A 323 -15.68 15.45 -2.38
CA ILE A 323 -14.66 16.09 -3.25
C ILE A 323 -14.84 17.61 -3.28
N GLU A 324 -16.08 18.10 -3.39
CA GLU A 324 -16.36 19.53 -3.41
C GLU A 324 -15.97 20.21 -2.09
N ARG A 325 -16.22 19.58 -0.93
CA ARG A 325 -15.86 20.09 0.40
C ARG A 325 -14.34 20.20 0.55
N ARG A 326 -13.62 19.12 0.25
CA ARG A 326 -12.16 19.06 0.36
C ARG A 326 -11.47 20.01 -0.61
N ALA A 327 -11.98 20.15 -1.83
CA ALA A 327 -11.42 21.07 -2.81
C ALA A 327 -11.59 22.56 -2.40
N ARG A 328 -12.66 22.88 -1.66
CA ARG A 328 -12.84 24.21 -1.07
C ARG A 328 -11.86 24.45 0.09
N SER A 329 -11.75 23.48 1.00
CA SER A 329 -10.77 23.57 2.10
C SER A 329 -9.33 23.69 1.60
N ALA A 330 -8.94 22.92 0.58
CA ALA A 330 -7.65 23.09 -0.10
C ALA A 330 -7.46 24.51 -0.67
N SER A 331 -8.52 25.13 -1.21
CA SER A 331 -8.43 26.51 -1.71
C SER A 331 -8.23 27.52 -0.59
N ASP A 332 -8.83 27.29 0.58
CA ASP A 332 -8.69 28.14 1.76
C ASP A 332 -7.27 28.00 2.35
N ALA A 333 -6.77 26.77 2.48
CA ALA A 333 -5.40 26.47 2.90
C ALA A 333 -4.36 27.14 1.99
N LEU A 334 -4.54 27.05 0.67
CA LEU A 334 -3.70 27.70 -0.32
C LEU A 334 -3.71 29.23 -0.17
N SER A 335 -4.86 29.81 0.15
CA SER A 335 -5.01 31.26 0.36
C SER A 335 -4.32 31.71 1.66
N GLY A 336 -4.36 30.89 2.70
CA GLY A 336 -3.69 31.12 3.98
C GLY A 336 -2.16 31.10 3.92
N LEU A 337 -1.58 30.51 2.87
CA LEU A 337 -0.13 30.43 2.69
C LEU A 337 0.55 31.71 2.19
N GLY A 338 -0.21 32.73 1.77
CA GLY A 338 0.38 33.99 1.28
C GLY A 338 1.30 33.83 0.05
N LEU A 339 1.00 32.85 -0.82
CA LEU A 339 1.81 32.50 -2.01
C LEU A 339 1.60 33.43 -3.22
#